data_AF-A0A2T2N160-F1
#
_entry.id   AF-A0A2T2N160-F1
#
_cell.length_a   1.000
_cell.length_b   1.000
_cell.length_c   1.000
_cell.angle_alpha   90.00
_cell.angle_beta   90.00
_cell.angle_gamma   90.00
#
_symmetry.space_group_name_H-M   'P 1'
#
loop_
_entity.id
_entity.type
_entity.pdbx_description
1 polymer ?
#
loop_
_entity_poly.entity_id
_entity_poly.type
_entity_poly.pdbx_seq_one_letter_code
_entity_poly.pdbx_strand_id
1 'polypeptide(L)'
;MQRKTLGEMLRRSGSEDIPPCDYSFPSNATQMVSLLSAFKSAEAGVHISLAESLLEGDASAAIALSSMAGVAARQGALLRIHANSNASFASFETPLSATWAYNLALGFVQPGSCPAELPIPTLPVLYLNNATAGFARPGSSVPFAWGDAGKAAASRAGKPLFIGWVNQVDAPMYTPLTWDHDGFGVTRVPTDLSGTAFAVLTTQTGLTSVDELTRATLAGPVIVCLVQ
;
A
#
# COMPACT_ATOMS: atom_id res chain seq x y z
N MET A 1 10.56 -8.31 -18.67
CA MET A 1 9.37 -8.66 -19.47
C MET A 1 8.16 -7.84 -19.02
N GLN A 2 7.76 -7.87 -17.75
CA GLN A 2 6.65 -7.06 -17.19
C GLN A 2 6.70 -5.56 -17.57
N ARG A 3 7.85 -4.88 -17.37
CA ARG A 3 8.00 -3.45 -17.77
C ARG A 3 7.70 -3.19 -19.25
N LYS A 4 8.11 -4.11 -20.14
CA LYS A 4 7.86 -3.99 -21.57
C LYS A 4 6.36 -4.14 -21.86
N THR A 5 5.71 -5.12 -21.23
CA THR A 5 4.26 -5.34 -21.34
C THR A 5 3.46 -4.13 -20.84
N LEU A 6 3.82 -3.55 -19.71
CA LEU A 6 3.17 -2.33 -19.18
C LEU A 6 3.37 -1.13 -20.11
N GLY A 7 4.58 -0.93 -20.67
CA GLY A 7 4.82 0.12 -21.66
C GLY A 7 3.99 -0.08 -22.94
N GLU A 8 3.84 -1.32 -23.41
CA GLU A 8 2.95 -1.62 -24.54
C GLU A 8 1.48 -1.30 -24.23
N MET A 9 1.01 -1.55 -23.01
CA MET A 9 -0.35 -1.17 -22.57
C MET A 9 -0.54 0.35 -22.56
N LEU A 10 0.41 1.11 -22.01
CA LEU A 10 0.35 2.58 -22.00
C LEU A 10 0.31 3.17 -23.42
N ARG A 11 1.14 2.65 -24.32
CA ARG A 11 1.14 3.13 -25.73
C ARG A 11 -0.16 2.82 -26.43
N ARG A 12 -0.79 1.67 -26.16
CA ARG A 12 -2.10 1.31 -26.70
C ARG A 12 -3.21 2.22 -26.19
N SER A 13 -3.11 2.74 -24.97
CA SER A 13 -4.04 3.72 -24.42
C SER A 13 -3.72 5.16 -24.85
N GLY A 14 -2.75 5.38 -25.74
CA GLY A 14 -2.34 6.70 -26.20
C GLY A 14 -1.50 7.49 -25.19
N SER A 15 -1.00 6.84 -24.13
CA SER A 15 -0.11 7.43 -23.14
C SER A 15 1.36 7.18 -23.50
N GLU A 16 2.22 8.10 -23.07
CA GLU A 16 3.66 7.96 -23.23
C GLU A 16 4.26 7.03 -22.16
N ASP A 17 5.43 6.47 -22.48
CA ASP A 17 6.21 5.72 -21.51
C ASP A 17 6.67 6.65 -20.38
N ILE A 18 6.50 6.22 -19.13
CA ILE A 18 6.99 6.95 -17.96
C ILE A 18 8.47 6.61 -17.77
N PRO A 19 9.40 7.59 -17.85
CA PRO A 19 10.81 7.30 -17.62
C PRO A 19 11.06 7.02 -16.12
N PRO A 20 12.09 6.22 -15.79
CA PRO A 20 12.38 5.88 -14.40
C PRO A 20 12.95 7.09 -13.64
N CYS A 21 12.68 7.16 -12.34
CA CYS A 21 13.40 8.02 -11.40
C CYS A 21 14.65 7.31 -10.85
N ASP A 22 15.47 8.03 -10.09
CA ASP A 22 16.51 7.42 -9.26
C ASP A 22 15.93 6.99 -7.90
N TYR A 23 16.34 5.81 -7.44
CA TYR A 23 15.81 5.20 -6.22
C TYR A 23 16.92 4.92 -5.20
N SER A 24 16.58 5.08 -3.91
CA SER A 24 17.43 4.69 -2.79
C SER A 24 16.76 3.57 -2.00
N PHE A 25 17.46 2.45 -1.87
CA PHE A 25 16.99 1.27 -1.13
C PHE A 25 17.94 0.94 0.02
N PRO A 26 17.45 0.20 1.05
CA PRO A 26 18.30 -0.23 2.15
C PRO A 26 19.51 -1.05 1.67
N SER A 27 20.69 -0.81 2.23
CA SER A 27 21.90 -1.59 1.92
C SER A 27 21.97 -2.91 2.69
N ASN A 28 21.22 -3.02 3.80
CA ASN A 28 21.17 -4.23 4.62
C ASN A 28 20.31 -5.31 3.95
N ALA A 29 20.88 -6.51 3.76
CA ALA A 29 20.20 -7.62 3.07
C ALA A 29 18.87 -8.03 3.73
N THR A 30 18.80 -8.09 5.05
CA THR A 30 17.57 -8.47 5.77
C THR A 30 16.47 -7.43 5.59
N GLN A 31 16.81 -6.14 5.68
CA GLN A 31 15.88 -5.04 5.41
C GLN A 31 15.44 -5.04 3.95
N MET A 32 16.36 -5.32 3.02
CA MET A 32 16.07 -5.43 1.60
C MET A 32 15.07 -6.57 1.32
N VAL A 33 15.29 -7.77 1.85
CA VAL A 33 14.38 -8.90 1.64
C VAL A 33 12.99 -8.60 2.21
N SER A 34 12.92 -7.97 3.39
CA SER A 34 11.67 -7.56 4.01
C SER A 34 10.92 -6.54 3.15
N LEU A 35 11.64 -5.55 2.62
CA LEU A 35 11.11 -4.55 1.70
C LEU A 35 10.62 -5.19 0.40
N LEU A 36 11.40 -6.07 -0.21
CA LEU A 36 11.03 -6.77 -1.44
C LEU A 36 9.76 -7.60 -1.26
N SER A 37 9.62 -8.29 -0.11
CA SER A 37 8.40 -9.04 0.22
C SER A 37 7.17 -8.10 0.33
N ALA A 38 7.34 -6.94 0.98
CA ALA A 38 6.29 -5.94 1.10
C ALA A 38 5.89 -5.36 -0.27
N PHE A 39 6.89 -5.04 -1.11
CA PHE A 39 6.69 -4.57 -2.48
C PHE A 39 6.01 -5.59 -3.38
N LYS A 40 6.32 -6.88 -3.23
CA LYS A 40 5.62 -7.91 -4.00
C LYS A 40 4.14 -8.02 -3.64
N SER A 41 3.81 -7.79 -2.37
CA SER A 41 2.40 -7.71 -1.94
C SER A 41 1.72 -6.45 -2.54
N ALA A 42 2.39 -5.31 -2.52
CA ALA A 42 1.89 -4.08 -3.14
C ALA A 42 1.73 -4.19 -4.68
N GLU A 43 2.70 -4.80 -5.37
CA GLU A 43 2.66 -5.08 -6.81
C GLU A 43 1.47 -5.98 -7.15
N ALA A 44 1.24 -7.06 -6.39
CA ALA A 44 0.08 -7.92 -6.57
C ALA A 44 -1.24 -7.14 -6.40
N GLY A 45 -1.34 -6.33 -5.33
CA GLY A 45 -2.51 -5.51 -5.05
C GLY A 45 -2.85 -4.51 -6.17
N VAL A 46 -1.85 -3.81 -6.71
CA VAL A 46 -2.04 -2.87 -7.83
C VAL A 46 -2.50 -3.59 -9.08
N HIS A 47 -1.88 -4.72 -9.42
CA HIS A 47 -2.26 -5.46 -10.61
C HIS A 47 -3.69 -6.00 -10.53
N ILE A 48 -4.15 -6.43 -9.35
CA ILE A 48 -5.54 -6.86 -9.14
C ILE A 48 -6.49 -5.68 -9.32
N SER A 49 -6.24 -4.54 -8.68
CA SER A 49 -7.09 -3.35 -8.81
C SER A 49 -7.12 -2.80 -10.24
N LEU A 50 -6.00 -2.86 -10.98
CA LEU A 50 -5.96 -2.48 -12.39
C LEU A 50 -6.66 -3.51 -13.29
N ALA A 51 -6.59 -4.80 -12.98
CA ALA A 51 -7.29 -5.83 -13.75
C ALA A 51 -8.81 -5.65 -13.62
N GLU A 52 -9.30 -5.35 -12.42
CA GLU A 52 -10.71 -5.07 -12.15
C GLU A 52 -11.23 -3.88 -12.97
N SER A 53 -10.47 -2.78 -13.04
CA SER A 53 -10.89 -1.57 -13.79
C SER A 53 -10.90 -1.75 -15.31
N LEU A 54 -10.27 -2.80 -15.84
CA LEU A 54 -10.16 -3.09 -17.27
C LEU A 54 -11.08 -4.21 -17.77
N LEU A 55 -11.91 -4.80 -16.89
CA LEU A 55 -12.76 -5.94 -17.23
C LEU A 55 -13.72 -5.67 -18.40
N GLU A 56 -14.21 -4.43 -18.55
CA GLU A 56 -15.16 -4.06 -19.60
C GLU A 56 -14.50 -3.51 -20.89
N GLY A 57 -13.20 -3.17 -20.85
CA GLY A 57 -12.54 -2.42 -21.92
C GLY A 57 -11.36 -3.13 -22.60
N ASP A 58 -10.59 -3.92 -21.85
CA ASP A 58 -9.42 -4.65 -22.37
C ASP A 58 -9.19 -5.94 -21.59
N ALA A 59 -9.97 -6.97 -21.91
CA ALA A 59 -9.85 -8.30 -21.29
C ALA A 59 -8.43 -8.89 -21.42
N SER A 60 -7.72 -8.58 -22.51
CA SER A 60 -6.36 -9.07 -22.71
C SER A 60 -5.38 -8.45 -21.72
N ALA A 61 -5.54 -7.16 -21.42
CA ALA A 61 -4.78 -6.47 -20.41
C ALA A 61 -5.16 -6.94 -19.00
N ALA A 62 -6.45 -7.13 -18.71
CA ALA A 62 -6.92 -7.66 -17.44
C ALA A 62 -6.34 -9.07 -17.15
N ILE A 63 -6.29 -9.95 -18.15
CA ILE A 63 -5.65 -11.28 -18.03
C ILE A 63 -4.15 -11.15 -17.77
N ALA A 64 -3.46 -10.28 -18.50
CA ALA A 64 -2.02 -10.06 -18.33
C ALA A 64 -1.69 -9.53 -16.92
N LEU A 65 -2.45 -8.55 -16.43
CA LEU A 65 -2.32 -8.00 -15.08
C LEU A 65 -2.61 -9.06 -14.01
N SER A 66 -3.68 -9.85 -14.17
CA SER A 66 -3.99 -10.96 -13.26
C SER A 66 -2.87 -12.01 -13.20
N SER A 67 -2.26 -12.32 -14.36
CA SER A 67 -1.09 -13.20 -14.43
C SER A 67 0.11 -12.61 -13.69
N MET A 68 0.37 -11.31 -13.87
CA MET A 68 1.44 -10.59 -13.18
C MET A 68 1.22 -10.54 -11.67
N ALA A 69 -0.02 -10.35 -11.20
CA ALA A 69 -0.37 -10.44 -9.79
C ALA A 69 -0.03 -11.83 -9.20
N GLY A 70 -0.41 -12.90 -9.90
CA GLY A 70 -0.10 -14.27 -9.48
C GLY A 70 1.40 -14.58 -9.42
N VAL A 71 2.20 -14.01 -10.33
CA VAL A 71 3.67 -14.12 -10.28
C VAL A 71 4.24 -13.32 -9.10
N ALA A 72 3.75 -12.10 -8.87
CA ALA A 72 4.19 -11.28 -7.74
C ALA A 72 3.89 -11.96 -6.39
N ALA A 73 2.70 -12.54 -6.22
CA ALA A 73 2.31 -13.30 -5.04
C ALA A 73 3.26 -14.49 -4.77
N ARG A 74 3.59 -15.29 -5.79
CA ARG A 74 4.55 -16.41 -5.67
C ARG A 74 5.95 -15.93 -5.28
N GLN A 75 6.43 -14.86 -5.90
CA GLN A 75 7.72 -14.26 -5.54
C GLN A 75 7.70 -13.73 -4.10
N GLY A 76 6.61 -13.08 -3.68
CA GLY A 76 6.40 -12.65 -2.30
C GLY A 76 6.46 -13.81 -1.31
N ALA A 77 5.78 -14.93 -1.60
CA ALA A 77 5.82 -16.13 -0.77
C ALA A 77 7.25 -16.70 -0.65
N LEU A 78 7.99 -16.80 -1.75
CA LEU A 78 9.39 -17.26 -1.74
C LEU A 78 10.30 -16.34 -0.90
N LEU A 79 10.13 -15.02 -1.03
CA LEU A 79 10.89 -14.05 -0.23
C LEU A 79 10.57 -14.15 1.26
N ARG A 80 9.31 -14.36 1.63
CA ARG A 80 8.91 -14.58 3.03
C ARG A 80 9.55 -15.84 3.59
N ILE A 81 9.48 -16.96 2.87
CA ILE A 81 10.10 -18.21 3.27
C ILE A 81 11.62 -18.03 3.44
N HIS A 82 12.27 -17.32 2.51
CA HIS A 82 13.70 -17.00 2.60
C HIS A 82 14.02 -16.15 3.84
N ALA A 83 13.14 -15.23 4.21
CA ALA A 83 13.23 -14.42 5.43
C ALA A 83 12.79 -15.17 6.71
N ASN A 84 12.65 -16.50 6.66
CA ASN A 84 12.16 -17.34 7.76
C ASN A 84 10.80 -16.85 8.33
N SER A 85 9.97 -16.30 7.44
CA SER A 85 8.61 -15.83 7.72
C SER A 85 7.61 -16.69 6.97
N ASN A 86 6.42 -16.86 7.54
CA ASN A 86 5.38 -17.64 6.88
C ASN A 86 4.85 -16.92 5.63
N ALA A 87 4.57 -17.70 4.59
CA ALA A 87 3.75 -17.21 3.49
C ALA A 87 2.33 -16.90 3.99
N SER A 88 1.64 -15.97 3.32
CA SER A 88 0.24 -15.71 3.63
C SER A 88 -0.60 -16.95 3.34
N PHE A 89 -1.45 -17.33 4.30
CA PHE A 89 -2.50 -18.35 4.10
C PHE A 89 -3.87 -17.72 3.79
N ALA A 90 -3.90 -16.40 3.56
CA ALA A 90 -5.11 -15.69 3.13
C ALA A 90 -5.62 -16.27 1.81
N SER A 91 -6.95 -16.28 1.63
CA SER A 91 -7.56 -16.77 0.39
C SER A 91 -7.38 -15.79 -0.78
N PHE A 92 -7.23 -14.50 -0.48
CA PHE A 92 -7.05 -13.45 -1.46
C PHE A 92 -5.85 -12.57 -1.14
N GLU A 93 -5.24 -12.02 -2.18
CA GLU A 93 -4.31 -10.90 -2.04
C GLU A 93 -5.08 -9.61 -1.71
N THR A 94 -4.39 -8.65 -1.09
CA THR A 94 -5.00 -7.38 -0.71
C THR A 94 -4.88 -6.38 -1.87
N PRO A 95 -6.00 -5.83 -2.40
CA PRO A 95 -5.99 -4.82 -3.45
C PRO A 95 -5.33 -3.52 -2.97
N LEU A 96 -4.73 -2.79 -3.90
CA LEU A 96 -4.03 -1.54 -3.62
C LEU A 96 -4.30 -0.52 -4.73
N SER A 97 -4.85 0.63 -4.37
CA SER A 97 -5.11 1.69 -5.35
C SER A 97 -3.81 2.27 -5.92
N ALA A 98 -3.86 2.79 -7.15
CA ALA A 98 -2.72 3.41 -7.80
C ALA A 98 -2.14 4.60 -7.00
N THR A 99 -3.00 5.38 -6.34
CA THR A 99 -2.57 6.52 -5.50
C THR A 99 -1.77 6.02 -4.30
N TRP A 100 -2.24 4.96 -3.64
CA TRP A 100 -1.56 4.37 -2.51
C TRP A 100 -0.23 3.73 -2.90
N ALA A 101 -0.19 3.01 -4.02
CA ALA A 101 1.04 2.43 -4.55
C ALA A 101 2.08 3.48 -4.91
N TYR A 102 1.66 4.57 -5.56
CA TYR A 102 2.52 5.70 -5.89
C TYR A 102 3.14 6.29 -4.62
N ASN A 103 2.35 6.51 -3.56
CA ASN A 103 2.83 7.07 -2.31
C ASN A 103 3.74 6.12 -1.51
N LEU A 104 3.56 4.80 -1.61
CA LEU A 104 4.54 3.84 -1.09
C LEU A 104 5.88 3.93 -1.82
N ALA A 105 5.84 4.05 -3.15
CA ALA A 105 7.04 4.14 -3.98
C ALA A 105 7.81 5.45 -3.76
N LEU A 106 7.11 6.57 -3.54
CA LEU A 106 7.73 7.88 -3.28
C LEU A 106 8.69 7.87 -2.08
N GLY A 107 8.47 7.01 -1.08
CA GLY A 107 9.40 6.86 0.04
C GLY A 107 10.81 6.39 -0.33
N PHE A 108 11.00 5.92 -1.57
CA PHE A 108 12.27 5.40 -2.09
C PHE A 108 12.79 6.21 -3.28
N VAL A 109 12.05 7.18 -3.76
CA VAL A 109 12.45 8.07 -4.86
C VAL A 109 13.39 9.13 -4.33
N GLN A 110 14.54 9.32 -4.98
CA GLN A 110 15.43 10.43 -4.66
C GLN A 110 14.77 11.77 -5.04
N PRO A 111 14.72 12.77 -4.14
CA PRO A 111 14.09 14.05 -4.44
C PRO A 111 14.66 14.70 -5.72
N GLY A 112 13.76 15.07 -6.64
CA GLY A 112 14.13 15.73 -7.90
C GLY A 112 14.71 14.82 -8.99
N SER A 113 14.77 13.50 -8.79
CA SER A 113 15.31 12.58 -9.80
C SER A 113 14.31 12.16 -10.88
N CYS A 114 13.02 12.35 -10.65
CA CYS A 114 11.99 12.01 -11.62
C CYS A 114 11.97 13.02 -12.77
N PRO A 115 12.07 12.57 -14.03
CA PRO A 115 12.06 13.46 -15.19
C PRO A 115 10.67 13.99 -15.57
N ALA A 116 9.60 13.38 -15.04
CA ALA A 116 8.23 13.79 -15.25
C ALA A 116 7.44 13.70 -13.96
N GLU A 117 6.57 14.69 -13.71
CA GLU A 117 5.56 14.62 -12.66
C GLU A 117 4.35 13.84 -13.17
N LEU A 118 3.87 12.93 -12.33
CA LEU A 118 2.65 12.16 -12.62
C LEU A 118 1.44 12.87 -11.99
N PRO A 119 0.27 12.86 -12.66
CA PRO A 119 -0.96 13.44 -12.11
C PRO A 119 -1.60 12.54 -11.05
N ILE A 120 -0.79 12.04 -10.10
CA ILE A 120 -1.21 11.18 -8.99
C ILE A 120 -1.00 11.97 -7.69
N PRO A 121 -2.04 12.11 -6.83
CA PRO A 121 -1.92 12.87 -5.60
C PRO A 121 -0.82 12.34 -4.67
N THR A 122 -0.01 13.24 -4.14
CA THR A 122 0.92 12.94 -3.04
C THR A 122 0.18 13.02 -1.71
N LEU A 123 0.43 12.05 -0.83
CA LEU A 123 -0.19 11.91 0.47
C LEU A 123 0.87 12.10 1.56
N PRO A 124 0.51 12.70 2.71
CA PRO A 124 1.39 12.70 3.87
C PRO A 124 1.77 11.26 4.27
N VAL A 125 3.01 11.07 4.70
CA VAL A 125 3.51 9.74 5.07
C VAL A 125 2.93 9.30 6.42
N LEU A 126 2.54 8.03 6.49
CA LEU A 126 2.18 7.33 7.71
C LEU A 126 3.25 6.29 8.04
N TYR A 127 3.64 6.22 9.30
CA TYR A 127 4.62 5.26 9.79
C TYR A 127 3.97 4.31 10.78
N LEU A 128 4.27 3.02 10.66
CA LEU A 128 4.02 1.99 11.67
C LEU A 128 5.38 1.65 12.30
N ASN A 129 5.51 1.79 13.62
CA ASN A 129 6.80 1.55 14.30
C ASN A 129 7.99 2.27 13.63
N ASN A 130 7.81 3.53 13.22
CA ASN A 130 8.79 4.36 12.50
C ASN A 130 9.20 3.86 11.09
N ALA A 131 8.41 3.00 10.46
CA ALA A 131 8.65 2.51 9.11
C ALA A 131 7.38 2.58 8.23
N THR A 132 7.57 2.70 6.91
CA THR A 132 6.48 2.65 5.90
C THR A 132 6.06 1.22 5.54
N ALA A 133 6.80 0.23 6.05
CA ALA A 133 6.42 -1.17 6.06
C ALA A 133 6.85 -1.77 7.40
N GLY A 134 5.94 -2.44 8.11
CA GLY A 134 6.21 -2.97 9.44
C GLY A 134 5.43 -4.23 9.76
N PHE A 135 5.82 -4.89 10.86
CA PHE A 135 5.13 -6.08 11.36
C PHE A 135 4.16 -5.72 12.47
N ALA A 136 3.01 -6.40 12.49
CA ALA A 136 2.02 -6.26 13.55
C ALA A 136 1.32 -7.60 13.82
N ARG A 137 0.84 -7.80 15.05
CA ARG A 137 0.02 -8.96 15.40
C ARG A 137 -1.46 -8.58 15.40
N PRO A 138 -2.36 -9.36 14.76
CA PRO A 138 -3.79 -9.16 14.91
C PRO A 138 -4.20 -9.07 16.39
N GLY A 139 -5.09 -8.13 16.73
CA GLY A 139 -5.51 -7.87 18.11
C GLY A 139 -4.51 -7.13 18.99
N SER A 140 -3.26 -6.91 18.57
CA SER A 140 -2.29 -6.13 19.35
C SER A 140 -2.49 -4.62 19.19
N SER A 141 -1.99 -3.85 20.15
CA SER A 141 -1.92 -2.39 20.04
C SER A 141 -0.62 -2.00 19.33
N VAL A 142 -0.72 -1.13 18.34
CA VAL A 142 0.44 -0.67 17.56
C VAL A 142 0.47 0.86 17.44
N PRO A 143 1.67 1.46 17.50
CA PRO A 143 1.84 2.90 17.32
C PRO A 143 1.94 3.28 15.84
N PHE A 144 1.29 4.39 15.51
CA PHE A 144 1.41 5.10 14.26
C PHE A 144 1.95 6.51 14.48
N ALA A 145 2.72 7.00 13.52
CA ALA A 145 3.21 8.38 13.51
C ALA A 145 3.03 9.00 12.12
N TRP A 146 2.84 10.31 12.05
CA TRP A 146 2.73 11.05 10.80
C TRP A 146 3.34 12.45 10.92
N GLY A 147 3.86 12.96 9.80
CA GLY A 147 4.53 14.25 9.74
C GLY A 147 3.57 15.44 9.76
N ASP A 148 4.13 16.66 9.72
CA ASP A 148 3.38 17.91 9.89
C ASP A 148 2.26 18.10 8.86
N ALA A 149 2.46 17.65 7.61
CA ALA A 149 1.40 17.67 6.59
C ALA A 149 0.18 16.82 7.01
N GLY A 150 0.43 15.65 7.62
CA GLY A 150 -0.63 14.80 8.18
C GLY A 150 -1.28 15.44 9.40
N LYS A 151 -0.51 16.10 10.27
CA LYS A 151 -1.04 16.83 11.44
C LYS A 151 -1.95 17.97 11.01
N ALA A 152 -1.55 18.73 9.99
CA ALA A 152 -2.35 19.80 9.42
C ALA A 152 -3.63 19.27 8.75
N ALA A 153 -3.59 18.10 8.11
CA ALA A 153 -4.78 17.44 7.57
C ALA A 153 -5.73 16.96 8.68
N ALA A 154 -5.21 16.29 9.70
CA ALA A 154 -5.98 15.83 10.86
C ALA A 154 -6.61 16.99 11.65
N SER A 155 -5.85 18.05 11.92
CA SER A 155 -6.33 19.22 12.67
C SER A 155 -7.45 19.96 11.94
N ARG A 156 -7.33 20.13 10.61
CA ARG A 156 -8.39 20.75 9.79
C ARG A 156 -9.68 19.96 9.78
N ALA A 157 -9.61 18.64 9.91
CA ALA A 157 -10.80 17.81 9.89
C ALA A 157 -11.66 17.96 11.17
N GLY A 158 -11.04 18.28 12.32
CA GLY A 158 -11.75 18.51 13.58
C GLY A 158 -12.61 17.33 14.07
N LYS A 159 -12.30 16.12 13.60
CA LYS A 159 -13.07 14.87 13.82
C LYS A 159 -12.22 13.82 14.52
N PRO A 160 -12.83 12.81 15.16
CA PRO A 160 -12.11 11.64 15.63
C PRO A 160 -11.28 11.01 14.50
N LEU A 161 -10.08 10.54 14.84
CA LEU A 161 -9.18 9.87 13.91
C LEU A 161 -9.36 8.36 14.01
N PHE A 162 -9.20 7.69 12.88
CA PHE A 162 -9.25 6.24 12.74
C PHE A 162 -8.08 5.78 11.90
N ILE A 163 -7.67 4.54 12.12
CA ILE A 163 -6.92 3.79 11.12
C ILE A 163 -7.90 2.96 10.32
N GLY A 164 -7.94 3.22 9.00
CA GLY A 164 -8.63 2.39 8.03
C GLY A 164 -7.71 1.27 7.58
N TRP A 165 -8.19 0.03 7.61
CA TRP A 165 -7.46 -1.18 7.27
C TRP A 165 -8.08 -1.81 6.03
N VAL A 166 -7.25 -2.12 5.05
CA VAL A 166 -7.61 -2.93 3.88
C VAL A 166 -6.87 -4.24 3.97
N ASN A 167 -7.60 -5.35 3.92
CA ASN A 167 -7.03 -6.70 3.91
C ASN A 167 -7.92 -7.59 3.04
N GLN A 168 -7.33 -8.35 2.13
CA GLN A 168 -8.04 -9.19 1.17
C GLN A 168 -9.08 -8.38 0.36
N VAL A 169 -10.05 -9.06 -0.26
CA VAL A 169 -11.13 -8.43 -1.05
C VAL A 169 -12.34 -8.02 -0.18
N ASP A 170 -12.11 -7.80 1.11
CA ASP A 170 -13.14 -7.41 2.08
C ASP A 170 -13.32 -5.89 2.13
N ALA A 171 -14.47 -5.46 2.67
CA ALA A 171 -14.71 -4.05 2.94
C ALA A 171 -13.71 -3.51 3.99
N PRO A 172 -13.24 -2.25 3.86
CA PRO A 172 -12.30 -1.71 4.81
C PRO A 172 -12.82 -1.72 6.26
N MET A 173 -11.94 -2.03 7.20
CA MET A 173 -12.22 -2.00 8.63
C MET A 173 -11.66 -0.75 9.27
N TYR A 174 -12.21 -0.31 10.41
CA TYR A 174 -11.81 0.93 11.07
C TYR A 174 -11.59 0.70 12.55
N THR A 175 -10.45 1.15 13.06
CA THR A 175 -10.19 1.15 14.51
C THR A 175 -9.92 2.57 15.01
N PRO A 176 -10.54 2.99 16.12
CA PRO A 176 -10.37 4.34 16.66
C PRO A 176 -8.93 4.55 17.10
N LEU A 177 -8.39 5.72 16.79
CA LEU A 177 -7.02 6.09 17.12
C LEU A 177 -7.00 6.94 18.39
N THR A 178 -6.29 6.47 19.42
CA THR A 178 -5.97 7.29 20.59
C THR A 178 -4.66 8.02 20.30
N TRP A 179 -4.70 9.34 20.17
CA TRP A 179 -3.56 10.12 19.68
C TRP A 179 -3.24 11.30 20.60
N ASP A 180 -1.96 11.65 20.66
CA ASP A 180 -1.51 12.95 21.15
C ASP A 180 -1.50 13.91 19.95
N HIS A 181 -1.81 15.18 20.16
CA HIS A 181 -1.96 16.13 19.06
C HIS A 181 -0.66 16.40 18.26
N ASP A 182 0.43 15.71 18.61
CA ASP A 182 1.77 15.85 18.06
C ASP A 182 2.06 14.84 16.93
N GLY A 183 1.02 14.22 16.38
CA GLY A 183 1.11 13.35 15.21
C GLY A 183 1.56 11.93 15.52
N PHE A 184 1.26 11.47 16.73
CA PHE A 184 1.45 10.10 17.16
C PHE A 184 0.14 9.54 17.72
N GLY A 185 -0.13 8.27 17.47
CA GLY A 185 -1.30 7.62 18.04
C GLY A 185 -1.18 6.11 18.09
N VAL A 186 -1.96 5.50 18.95
CA VAL A 186 -2.01 4.05 19.14
C VAL A 186 -3.42 3.56 18.83
N THR A 187 -3.50 2.47 18.08
CA THR A 187 -4.76 1.78 17.83
C THR A 187 -4.56 0.27 17.94
N ARG A 188 -5.66 -0.48 17.98
CA ARG A 188 -5.68 -1.93 17.91
C ARG A 188 -5.73 -2.38 16.44
N VAL A 189 -4.94 -3.41 16.12
CA VAL A 189 -5.05 -4.13 14.84
C VAL A 189 -6.29 -5.02 14.89
N PRO A 190 -7.19 -5.00 13.88
CA PRO A 190 -8.31 -5.94 13.83
C PRO A 190 -7.84 -7.40 13.92
N THR A 191 -8.64 -8.25 14.56
CA THR A 191 -8.24 -9.63 14.93
C THR A 191 -8.31 -10.62 13.78
N ASP A 192 -9.07 -10.29 12.75
CA ASP A 192 -9.37 -11.08 11.55
C ASP A 192 -8.42 -10.80 10.38
N LEU A 193 -7.54 -9.81 10.51
CA LEU A 193 -6.57 -9.53 9.44
C LEU A 193 -5.55 -10.68 9.33
N SER A 194 -5.16 -11.01 8.10
CA SER A 194 -4.10 -11.99 7.82
C SER A 194 -3.24 -11.62 6.62
N GLY A 195 -2.00 -12.12 6.57
CA GLY A 195 -1.09 -11.86 5.45
C GLY A 195 -0.58 -10.41 5.40
N THR A 196 -0.89 -9.69 4.33
CA THR A 196 -0.53 -8.27 4.18
C THR A 196 -1.79 -7.42 4.24
N ALA A 197 -1.79 -6.40 5.09
CA ALA A 197 -2.80 -5.35 5.09
C ALA A 197 -2.18 -4.00 4.72
N PHE A 198 -3.01 -3.06 4.28
CA PHE A 198 -2.64 -1.65 4.13
C PHE A 198 -3.42 -0.83 5.13
N ALA A 199 -2.73 0.10 5.78
CA ALA A 199 -3.32 0.99 6.77
C ALA A 199 -3.19 2.45 6.35
N VAL A 200 -4.22 3.25 6.63
CA VAL A 200 -4.24 4.69 6.39
C VAL A 200 -4.85 5.44 7.56
N LEU A 201 -4.43 6.68 7.75
CA LEU A 201 -5.08 7.62 8.66
C LEU A 201 -6.30 8.24 7.96
N THR A 202 -7.45 8.24 8.63
CA THR A 202 -8.71 8.81 8.10
C THR A 202 -9.58 9.40 9.22
N THR A 203 -10.57 10.20 8.83
CA THR A 203 -11.66 10.69 9.70
C THR A 203 -13.02 10.12 9.35
N GLN A 204 -13.07 9.25 8.33
CA GLN A 204 -14.29 8.64 7.83
C GLN A 204 -14.30 7.15 8.17
N THR A 205 -15.48 6.63 8.49
CA THR A 205 -15.74 5.20 8.70
C THR A 205 -16.90 4.76 7.83
N GLY A 206 -17.06 3.43 7.67
CA GLY A 206 -18.17 2.86 6.89
C GLY A 206 -18.01 2.99 5.37
N LEU A 207 -16.85 3.43 4.87
CA LEU A 207 -16.54 3.33 3.44
C LEU A 207 -16.32 1.86 3.08
N THR A 208 -16.80 1.47 1.91
CA THR A 208 -16.97 0.06 1.52
C THR A 208 -15.96 -0.40 0.48
N SER A 209 -15.20 0.53 -0.10
CA SER A 209 -14.19 0.22 -1.12
C SER A 209 -12.84 0.87 -0.85
N VAL A 210 -11.79 0.28 -1.43
CA VAL A 210 -10.41 0.83 -1.38
C VAL A 210 -10.35 2.21 -2.01
N ASP A 211 -11.11 2.46 -3.09
CA ASP A 211 -11.12 3.75 -3.78
C ASP A 211 -11.76 4.86 -2.95
N GLU A 212 -12.86 4.57 -2.25
CA GLU A 212 -13.46 5.51 -1.30
C GLU A 212 -12.50 5.85 -0.17
N LEU A 213 -11.87 4.83 0.42
CA LEU A 213 -10.89 5.02 1.50
C LEU A 213 -9.63 5.75 1.01
N THR A 214 -9.20 5.51 -0.22
CA THR A 214 -8.10 6.24 -0.86
C THR A 214 -8.40 7.74 -0.90
N ARG A 215 -9.61 8.12 -1.34
CA ARG A 215 -10.04 9.54 -1.36
C ARG A 215 -10.16 10.15 0.03
N ALA A 216 -10.45 9.34 1.05
CA ALA A 216 -10.55 9.76 2.44
C ALA A 216 -9.22 9.74 3.21
N THR A 217 -8.11 9.37 2.58
CA THR A 217 -6.81 9.21 3.23
C THR A 217 -6.21 10.57 3.61
N LEU A 218 -5.90 10.74 4.90
CA LEU A 218 -5.19 11.90 5.43
C LEU A 218 -3.68 11.70 5.47
N ALA A 219 -3.24 10.46 5.72
CA ALA A 219 -1.84 10.06 5.66
C ALA A 219 -1.74 8.55 5.37
N GLY A 220 -0.74 8.16 4.58
CA GLY A 220 -0.44 6.77 4.23
C GLY A 220 -0.35 6.53 2.72
N PRO A 221 -0.47 5.26 2.30
CA PRO A 221 -0.64 4.07 3.13
C PRO A 221 0.67 3.66 3.82
N VAL A 222 0.56 2.71 4.75
CA VAL A 222 1.66 1.93 5.29
C VAL A 222 1.38 0.45 5.09
N ILE A 223 2.42 -0.32 4.76
CA ILE A 223 2.30 -1.77 4.58
C ILE A 223 2.40 -2.46 5.95
N VAL A 224 1.42 -3.30 6.27
CA VAL A 224 1.34 -4.04 7.53
C VAL A 224 1.47 -5.54 7.23
N CYS A 225 2.63 -6.09 7.54
CA CYS A 225 2.88 -7.53 7.50
C CYS A 225 2.37 -8.17 8.79
N LEU A 226 1.33 -8.97 8.69
CA LEU A 226 0.68 -9.58 9.85
C LEU A 226 1.40 -10.88 10.22
N VAL A 227 1.83 -10.94 11.48
CA VAL A 227 2.47 -12.13 12.07
C VAL A 227 1.51 -12.74 13.09
N GLN A 228 1.36 -14.06 13.04
CA GLN A 228 0.55 -14.81 14.01
C GLN A 228 1.36 -15.09 15.29
#